data_AF-A0A357D820-F1
#
_entry.id   AF-A0A357D820-F1
#
_cell.length_a   1.000
_cell.length_b   1.000
_cell.length_c   1.000
_cell.angle_alpha   90.00
_cell.angle_beta   90.00
_cell.angle_gamma   90.00
#
_symmetry.space_group_name_H-M   'P 1'
#
loop_
_entity.id
_entity.type
_entity.pdbx_description
1 polymer ?
#
loop_
_entity_poly.entity_id
_entity_poly.type
_entity_poly.pdbx_seq_one_letter_code
_entity_poly.pdbx_strand_id
1 'polypeptide(L)'
;MGAGIGGTGRGFKSEVGTRYVGRGVGWSHPRAPTCASSTFGGHKMKMIGALLVMTASTFAGWIYSTLLKKRLTLLNALIQSFQWLETEIGYASTPLVEAFTRISGRTQEDVQLIFSNFVEALQDPAGLTADEAWQHCIKQNQETLPLKADDWALLFDFGRTLGTTDREHQVTAIRQTLERLQLQTTGATEERKKNERLYRYLGVAGGALVVLIFY
;
A
#
# COMPACT_ATOMS: atom_id res chain seq x y z
N MET A 1 -34.51 -14.73 75.25
CA MET A 1 -35.45 -14.12 76.21
C MET A 1 -34.68 -13.77 77.48
N GLY A 2 -34.62 -12.50 77.85
CA GLY A 2 -33.97 -12.03 79.08
C GLY A 2 -34.28 -10.56 79.27
N ALA A 3 -35.44 -10.29 79.87
CA ALA A 3 -35.92 -8.96 80.22
C ALA A 3 -35.22 -8.48 81.51
N GLY A 4 -34.75 -7.24 81.52
CA GLY A 4 -34.22 -6.56 82.70
C GLY A 4 -34.75 -5.13 82.74
N ILE A 5 -35.78 -4.97 83.57
CA ILE A 5 -36.52 -3.74 83.91
C ILE A 5 -35.60 -2.90 84.82
N GLY A 6 -35.41 -1.60 84.59
CA GLY A 6 -36.22 -0.55 85.22
C GLY A 6 -35.55 0.01 86.47
N GLY A 7 -35.04 1.25 86.40
CA GLY A 7 -34.45 1.96 87.52
C GLY A 7 -34.41 3.47 87.29
N THR A 8 -35.51 4.13 87.67
CA THR A 8 -35.69 5.59 87.71
C THR A 8 -34.89 6.24 88.84
N GLY A 9 -34.20 7.35 88.55
CA GLY A 9 -33.63 8.25 89.55
C GLY A 9 -33.47 9.66 88.98
N ARG A 10 -34.41 10.56 89.32
CA ARG A 10 -34.37 12.00 89.02
C ARG A 10 -33.40 12.69 89.98
N GLY A 11 -32.54 13.56 89.45
CA GLY A 11 -31.72 14.48 90.23
C GLY A 11 -31.37 15.73 89.41
N PHE A 12 -32.15 16.78 89.60
CA PHE A 12 -31.96 18.12 89.02
C PHE A 12 -31.30 19.01 90.08
N LYS A 13 -30.09 19.54 89.80
CA LYS A 13 -29.43 20.70 90.44
C LYS A 13 -28.39 21.22 89.45
N SER A 14 -28.68 22.30 88.73
CA SER A 14 -28.38 23.71 89.06
C SER A 14 -26.94 24.12 88.73
N GLU A 15 -26.82 24.80 87.58
CA GLU A 15 -25.99 25.98 87.27
C GLU A 15 -24.58 26.10 87.85
N VAL A 16 -23.56 26.09 86.97
CA VAL A 16 -22.44 27.04 87.03
C VAL A 16 -22.08 27.44 85.60
N GLY A 17 -22.11 28.74 85.35
CA GLY A 17 -22.02 29.32 84.02
C GLY A 17 -20.64 29.26 83.36
N THR A 18 -20.66 29.43 82.06
CA THR A 18 -19.53 29.95 81.30
C THR A 18 -20.07 30.97 80.30
N ARG A 19 -19.95 32.24 80.68
CA ARG A 19 -20.00 33.38 79.77
C ARG A 19 -18.75 33.31 78.89
N TYR A 20 -18.91 33.12 77.59
CA TYR A 20 -18.01 33.72 76.59
C TYR A 20 -18.84 34.18 75.39
N VAL A 21 -19.15 35.48 75.41
CA VAL A 21 -19.55 36.26 74.23
C VAL A 21 -18.32 37.06 73.82
N GLY A 22 -17.83 36.83 72.60
CA GLY A 22 -16.77 37.61 71.96
C GLY A 22 -16.65 37.14 70.50
N ARG A 23 -17.54 37.61 69.61
CA ARG A 23 -17.36 38.81 68.77
C ARG A 23 -16.20 38.67 67.77
N GLY A 24 -16.59 38.27 66.55
CA GLY A 24 -16.07 38.77 65.26
C GLY A 24 -14.56 38.79 65.02
N VAL A 25 -14.08 37.80 64.25
CA VAL A 25 -12.97 38.02 63.30
C VAL A 25 -13.32 37.26 62.03
N GLY A 26 -13.64 38.00 60.97
CA GLY A 26 -13.83 37.45 59.63
C GLY A 26 -12.50 36.94 59.11
N TRP A 27 -12.39 35.63 58.89
CA TRP A 27 -11.28 35.04 58.17
C TRP A 27 -11.45 35.34 56.68
N SER A 28 -10.78 36.39 56.20
CA SER A 28 -10.59 36.59 54.77
C SER A 28 -9.52 35.60 54.31
N HIS A 29 -9.93 34.47 53.72
CA HIS A 29 -9.01 33.65 52.96
C HIS A 29 -8.48 34.46 51.76
N PRO A 30 -7.16 34.58 51.57
CA PRO A 30 -6.63 35.06 50.31
C PRO A 30 -7.03 34.05 49.23
N ARG A 31 -7.88 34.48 48.28
CA ARG A 31 -8.15 33.72 47.06
C ARG A 31 -6.82 33.58 46.32
N ALA A 32 -6.32 32.35 46.22
CA ALA A 32 -5.19 32.03 45.36
C ALA A 32 -5.49 32.55 43.93
N PRO A 33 -4.52 33.13 43.21
CA PRO A 33 -4.71 33.41 41.80
C PRO A 33 -4.90 32.08 41.09
N THR A 34 -6.11 31.82 40.61
CA THR A 34 -6.34 30.74 39.64
C THR A 34 -5.55 31.11 38.39
N CYS A 35 -4.36 30.51 38.23
CA CYS A 35 -3.60 30.58 37.00
C CYS A 35 -4.53 30.13 35.87
N ALA A 36 -4.89 31.06 34.98
CA ALA A 36 -5.49 30.73 33.71
C ALA A 36 -4.45 29.90 32.94
N SER A 37 -4.61 28.58 32.95
CA SER A 37 -3.87 27.72 32.04
C SER A 37 -4.29 28.11 30.63
N SER A 38 -3.41 28.80 29.93
CA SER A 38 -3.57 29.08 28.50
C SER A 38 -3.48 27.75 27.74
N THR A 39 -4.60 27.01 27.68
CA THR A 39 -4.76 25.74 26.95
C THR A 39 -4.76 25.93 25.43
N PHE A 40 -4.69 27.16 24.94
CA PHE A 40 -4.86 27.48 23.52
C PHE A 40 -3.71 27.01 22.61
N GLY A 41 -2.53 26.70 23.17
CA GLY A 41 -1.39 26.16 22.42
C GLY A 41 -1.44 24.66 22.14
N GLY A 42 -2.06 23.87 23.03
CA GLY A 42 -2.06 22.40 22.95
C GLY A 42 -2.95 21.85 21.84
N HIS A 43 -4.10 22.48 21.60
CA HIS A 43 -5.05 22.03 20.58
C HIS A 43 -4.53 22.21 19.15
N LYS A 44 -3.76 23.28 18.88
CA LYS A 44 -3.16 23.54 17.56
C LYS A 44 -2.08 22.52 17.20
N MET A 45 -1.21 22.15 18.13
CA MET A 45 -0.18 21.13 17.92
C MET A 45 -0.79 19.75 17.65
N LYS A 46 -1.85 19.39 18.39
CA LYS A 46 -2.59 18.14 18.17
C LYS A 46 -3.20 18.10 16.77
N MET A 47 -3.77 19.22 16.27
CA MET A 47 -4.42 19.30 14.94
C MET A 47 -3.44 19.05 13.81
N ILE A 48 -2.25 19.63 13.94
CA ILE A 48 -1.18 19.50 12.95
C ILE A 48 -0.66 18.04 12.92
N GLY A 49 -0.45 17.42 14.08
CA GLY A 49 -0.02 16.02 14.15
C GLY A 49 -1.05 15.05 13.56
N ALA A 50 -2.32 15.25 13.86
CA ALA A 50 -3.43 14.46 13.30
C ALA A 50 -3.50 14.58 11.76
N LEU A 51 -3.42 15.81 11.24
CA LEU A 51 -3.43 16.05 9.80
C LEU A 51 -2.21 15.43 9.11
N LEU A 52 -1.04 15.49 9.75
CA LEU A 52 0.20 14.93 9.22
C LEU A 52 0.14 13.40 9.10
N VAL A 53 -0.41 12.70 10.09
CA VAL A 53 -0.56 11.23 10.05
C VAL A 53 -1.58 10.81 8.98
N MET A 54 -2.70 11.54 8.87
CA MET A 54 -3.73 11.28 7.85
C MET A 54 -3.19 11.52 6.43
N THR A 55 -2.47 12.61 6.23
CA THR A 55 -1.89 12.94 4.91
C THR A 55 -0.77 11.98 4.54
N ALA A 56 0.13 11.64 5.47
CA ALA A 56 1.23 10.70 5.22
C ALA A 56 0.72 9.29 4.87
N SER A 57 -0.27 8.78 5.60
CA SER A 57 -0.84 7.45 5.34
C SER A 57 -1.61 7.39 4.01
N THR A 58 -2.35 8.45 3.68
CA THR A 58 -3.07 8.55 2.40
C THR A 58 -2.11 8.65 1.22
N PHE A 59 -1.06 9.47 1.35
CA PHE A 59 -0.09 9.68 0.28
C PHE A 59 0.75 8.42 0.01
N ALA A 60 1.19 7.71 1.07
CA ALA A 60 1.89 6.43 0.94
C ALA A 60 1.03 5.36 0.25
N GLY A 61 -0.27 5.27 0.59
CA GLY A 61 -1.20 4.36 -0.07
C GLY A 61 -1.45 4.69 -1.53
N TRP A 62 -1.50 5.98 -1.87
CA TRP A 62 -1.68 6.42 -3.25
C TRP A 62 -0.49 6.05 -4.13
N ILE A 63 0.73 6.35 -3.70
CA ILE A 63 1.96 6.01 -4.43
C ILE A 63 2.02 4.50 -4.70
N TYR A 64 1.86 3.69 -3.65
CA TYR A 64 1.93 2.24 -3.78
C TYR A 64 0.85 1.70 -4.74
N SER A 65 -0.38 2.23 -4.65
CA SER A 65 -1.48 1.85 -5.56
C SER A 65 -1.16 2.18 -7.02
N THR A 66 -0.56 3.35 -7.29
CA THR A 66 -0.22 3.75 -8.66
C THR A 66 0.85 2.86 -9.30
N LEU A 67 1.91 2.52 -8.56
CA LEU A 67 2.96 1.62 -9.06
C LEU A 67 2.42 0.23 -9.37
N LEU A 68 1.58 -0.31 -8.47
CA LEU A 68 0.98 -1.63 -8.66
C LEU A 68 -0.01 -1.66 -9.83
N LYS A 69 -0.77 -0.57 -10.04
CA LYS A 69 -1.62 -0.42 -11.23
C LYS A 69 -0.81 -0.40 -12.51
N LYS A 70 0.28 0.38 -12.57
CA LYS A 70 1.17 0.41 -13.74
C LYS A 70 1.73 -0.97 -14.06
N ARG A 71 2.26 -1.68 -13.06
CA ARG A 71 2.74 -3.07 -13.21
C ARG A 71 1.66 -4.00 -13.77
N LEU A 72 0.42 -3.93 -13.25
CA LEU A 72 -0.68 -4.75 -13.74
C LEU A 72 -1.07 -4.43 -15.18
N THR A 73 -1.12 -3.15 -15.56
CA THR A 73 -1.37 -2.75 -16.95
C THR A 73 -0.31 -3.33 -17.88
N LEU A 74 0.96 -3.22 -17.47
CA LEU A 74 2.10 -3.74 -18.23
C LEU A 74 2.05 -5.27 -18.40
N LEU A 75 1.79 -6.01 -17.31
CA LEU A 75 1.65 -7.47 -17.36
C LEU A 75 0.51 -7.92 -18.28
N ASN A 76 -0.64 -7.24 -18.23
CA ASN A 76 -1.76 -7.56 -19.12
C ASN A 76 -1.41 -7.28 -20.60
N ALA A 77 -0.70 -6.19 -20.88
CA ALA A 77 -0.23 -5.88 -22.23
C ALA A 77 0.81 -6.90 -22.73
N LEU A 78 1.68 -7.40 -21.86
CA LEU A 78 2.59 -8.51 -22.17
C LEU A 78 1.82 -9.79 -22.47
N ILE A 79 0.87 -10.21 -21.63
CA ILE A 79 0.04 -11.40 -21.87
C ILE A 79 -0.64 -11.31 -23.24
N GLN A 80 -1.26 -10.18 -23.55
CA GLN A 80 -1.92 -9.95 -24.84
C GLN A 80 -0.93 -10.06 -26.01
N SER A 81 0.27 -9.50 -25.86
CA SER A 81 1.31 -9.56 -26.89
C SER A 81 1.82 -10.98 -27.11
N PHE A 82 2.01 -11.75 -26.03
CA PHE A 82 2.41 -13.16 -26.11
C PHE A 82 1.31 -14.04 -26.72
N GLN A 83 0.03 -13.74 -26.50
CA GLN A 83 -1.10 -14.41 -27.19
C GLN A 83 -1.08 -14.16 -28.70
N TRP A 84 -0.81 -12.92 -29.11
CA TRP A 84 -0.64 -12.60 -30.53
C TRP A 84 0.58 -13.28 -31.12
N LEU A 85 1.69 -13.32 -30.36
CA LEU A 85 2.90 -14.01 -30.79
C LEU A 85 2.69 -15.52 -30.95
N GLU A 86 1.99 -16.16 -30.01
CA GLU A 86 1.60 -17.56 -30.11
C GLU A 86 0.79 -17.82 -31.39
N THR A 87 -0.08 -16.89 -31.77
CA THR A 87 -0.90 -17.03 -32.98
C THR A 87 -0.07 -16.84 -34.26
N GLU A 88 0.76 -15.80 -34.32
CA GLU A 88 1.62 -15.51 -35.47
C GLU A 88 2.68 -16.62 -35.67
N ILE A 89 3.37 -17.02 -34.61
CA ILE A 89 4.37 -18.12 -34.63
C ILE A 89 3.70 -19.49 -34.67
N GLY A 90 2.44 -19.65 -34.26
CA GLY A 90 1.73 -20.93 -34.24
C GLY A 90 1.06 -21.28 -35.56
N TYR A 91 0.40 -20.32 -36.21
CA TYR A 91 -0.38 -20.56 -37.43
C TYR A 91 0.28 -20.10 -38.72
N ALA A 92 1.13 -19.08 -38.68
CA ALA A 92 1.75 -18.54 -39.88
C ALA A 92 3.22 -18.93 -39.97
N SER A 93 3.72 -19.26 -41.16
CA SER A 93 5.16 -19.33 -41.45
C SER A 93 5.80 -17.93 -41.45
N THR A 94 5.28 -17.00 -40.63
CA THR A 94 5.74 -15.63 -40.52
C THR A 94 7.14 -15.64 -39.91
N PRO A 95 8.13 -15.01 -40.57
CA PRO A 95 9.45 -14.84 -39.99
C PRO A 95 9.38 -14.11 -38.64
N LEU A 96 10.27 -14.47 -37.71
CA LEU A 96 10.31 -13.92 -36.36
C LEU A 96 10.27 -12.38 -36.36
N VAL A 97 11.14 -11.75 -37.15
CA VAL A 97 11.22 -10.28 -37.30
C VAL A 97 9.86 -9.68 -37.68
N GLU A 98 9.14 -10.30 -38.62
CA GLU A 98 7.86 -9.79 -39.09
C GLU A 98 6.76 -9.95 -38.03
N ALA A 99 6.72 -11.08 -37.33
CA ALA A 99 5.77 -11.30 -36.24
C ALA A 99 5.94 -10.24 -35.14
N PHE A 100 7.18 -10.00 -34.71
CA PHE A 100 7.49 -8.99 -33.68
C PHE A 100 7.21 -7.56 -34.16
N THR A 101 7.46 -7.25 -35.44
CA THR A 101 7.13 -5.93 -36.04
C THR A 101 5.62 -5.67 -36.04
N ARG A 102 4.82 -6.68 -36.37
CA ARG A 102 3.36 -6.57 -36.35
C ARG A 102 2.83 -6.38 -34.92
N ILE A 103 3.42 -7.08 -33.95
CA ILE A 103 3.04 -6.97 -32.55
C ILE A 103 3.41 -5.60 -31.99
N SER A 104 4.63 -5.10 -32.25
CA SER A 104 5.02 -3.77 -31.77
C SER A 104 4.08 -2.66 -32.27
N GLY A 105 3.53 -2.78 -33.48
CA GLY A 105 2.54 -1.84 -34.02
C GLY A 105 1.13 -1.93 -33.39
N ARG A 106 0.85 -2.97 -32.60
CA ARG A 106 -0.46 -3.23 -31.99
C ARG A 106 -0.48 -3.07 -30.47
N THR A 107 0.69 -3.00 -29.83
CA THR A 107 0.79 -2.98 -28.37
C THR A 107 0.82 -1.56 -27.80
N GLN A 108 0.47 -1.42 -26.51
CA GLN A 108 0.61 -0.19 -25.74
C GLN A 108 2.07 0.25 -25.59
N GLU A 109 2.29 1.55 -25.41
CA GLU A 109 3.58 2.25 -25.44
C GLU A 109 4.71 1.56 -24.65
N ASP A 110 4.49 1.21 -23.38
CA ASP A 110 5.53 0.60 -22.53
C ASP A 110 6.03 -0.76 -23.05
N VAL A 111 5.15 -1.57 -23.64
CA VAL A 111 5.51 -2.89 -24.18
C VAL A 111 5.94 -2.79 -25.64
N GLN A 112 5.39 -1.84 -26.39
CA GLN A 112 5.84 -1.50 -27.74
C GLN A 112 7.35 -1.20 -27.74
N LEU A 113 7.86 -0.51 -26.73
CA LEU A 113 9.29 -0.22 -26.58
C LEU A 113 10.14 -1.50 -26.54
N ILE A 114 9.71 -2.52 -25.79
CA ILE A 114 10.44 -3.81 -25.72
C ILE A 114 10.51 -4.46 -27.10
N PHE A 115 9.37 -4.57 -27.79
CA PHE A 115 9.30 -5.29 -29.06
C PHE A 115 9.93 -4.52 -30.22
N SER A 116 9.81 -3.19 -30.24
CA SER A 116 10.44 -2.35 -31.27
C SER A 116 11.97 -2.37 -31.14
N ASN A 117 12.50 -2.21 -29.92
CA ASN A 117 13.95 -2.33 -29.68
C ASN A 117 14.46 -3.72 -30.09
N PHE A 118 13.67 -4.77 -29.85
CA PHE A 118 14.05 -6.13 -30.25
C PHE A 118 14.13 -6.29 -31.77
N VAL A 119 13.14 -5.77 -32.50
CA VAL A 119 13.15 -5.77 -33.97
C VAL A 119 14.36 -5.01 -34.50
N GLU A 120 14.66 -3.84 -33.93
CA GLU A 120 15.83 -3.03 -34.30
C GLU A 120 17.14 -3.80 -34.04
N ALA A 121 17.30 -4.40 -32.86
CA ALA A 121 18.48 -5.18 -32.51
C ALA A 121 18.67 -6.43 -33.39
N LEU A 122 17.57 -7.03 -33.86
CA LEU A 122 17.61 -8.20 -34.74
C LEU A 122 17.91 -7.82 -36.20
N GLN A 123 17.63 -6.58 -36.60
CA GLN A 123 17.96 -6.03 -37.92
C GLN A 123 19.35 -5.35 -37.96
N ASP A 124 19.98 -5.16 -36.81
CA ASP A 124 21.31 -4.57 -36.71
C ASP A 124 22.35 -5.43 -37.48
N PRO A 125 23.16 -4.81 -38.37
CA PRO A 125 24.27 -5.47 -39.05
C PRO A 125 25.28 -6.19 -38.14
N ALA A 126 25.29 -5.88 -36.84
CA ALA A 126 26.14 -6.54 -35.83
C ALA A 126 25.90 -8.06 -35.72
N GLY A 127 24.76 -8.58 -36.20
CA GLY A 127 24.53 -10.02 -36.35
C GLY A 127 24.26 -10.75 -35.04
N LEU A 128 23.53 -10.11 -34.11
CA LEU A 128 23.10 -10.74 -32.87
C LEU A 128 22.14 -11.91 -33.14
N THR A 129 22.25 -12.97 -32.34
CA THR A 129 21.24 -14.02 -32.32
C THR A 129 19.93 -13.50 -31.70
N ALA A 130 18.81 -14.18 -31.96
CA ALA A 130 17.52 -13.79 -31.40
C ALA A 130 17.51 -13.80 -29.86
N ASP A 131 18.25 -14.71 -29.21
CA ASP A 131 18.43 -14.70 -27.76
C ASP A 131 19.20 -13.44 -27.33
N GLU A 132 20.39 -13.20 -27.87
CA GLU A 132 21.23 -12.05 -27.50
C GLU A 132 20.52 -10.70 -27.70
N ALA A 133 19.85 -10.52 -28.84
CA ALA A 133 19.07 -9.32 -29.13
C ALA A 133 17.95 -9.12 -28.10
N TRP A 134 17.26 -10.20 -27.71
CA TRP A 134 16.22 -10.14 -26.68
C TRP A 134 16.79 -9.80 -25.31
N GLN A 135 17.87 -10.47 -24.88
CA GLN A 135 18.50 -10.20 -23.59
C GLN A 135 19.00 -8.77 -23.48
N HIS A 136 19.55 -8.23 -24.56
CA HIS A 136 19.98 -6.84 -24.62
C HIS A 136 18.78 -5.89 -24.43
N CYS A 137 17.68 -6.10 -25.15
CA CYS A 137 16.49 -5.27 -25.04
C CYS A 137 15.84 -5.33 -23.65
N ILE A 138 15.74 -6.51 -23.06
CA ILE A 138 15.20 -6.67 -21.72
C ILE A 138 16.04 -5.90 -20.70
N LYS A 139 17.37 -6.04 -20.74
CA LYS A 139 18.29 -5.32 -19.85
C LYS A 139 18.15 -3.79 -19.95
N GLN A 140 18.03 -3.26 -21.16
CA GLN A 140 17.83 -1.82 -21.36
C GLN A 140 16.53 -1.28 -20.76
N ASN A 141 15.49 -2.11 -20.68
CA ASN A 141 14.18 -1.74 -20.16
C ASN A 141 13.98 -2.04 -18.67
N GLN A 142 14.96 -2.63 -17.98
CA GLN A 142 14.84 -3.00 -16.57
C GLN A 142 14.70 -1.79 -15.64
N GLU A 143 15.34 -0.67 -15.98
CA GLU A 143 15.33 0.53 -15.15
C GLU A 143 14.08 1.39 -15.35
N THR A 144 13.38 1.22 -16.48
CA THR A 144 12.25 2.06 -16.87
C THR A 144 10.90 1.42 -16.54
N LEU A 145 10.78 0.09 -16.61
CA LEU A 145 9.52 -0.61 -16.47
C LEU A 145 9.27 -1.11 -15.03
N PRO A 146 8.05 -0.96 -14.49
CA PRO A 146 7.71 -1.31 -13.10
C PRO A 146 7.44 -2.82 -12.90
N LEU A 147 8.32 -3.70 -13.40
CA LEU A 147 8.23 -5.15 -13.24
C LEU A 147 9.03 -5.64 -12.02
N LYS A 148 8.56 -6.73 -11.40
CA LYS A 148 9.29 -7.42 -10.33
C LYS A 148 10.34 -8.37 -10.93
N ALA A 149 11.31 -8.77 -10.11
CA ALA A 149 12.38 -9.69 -10.50
C ALA A 149 11.84 -11.01 -11.11
N ASP A 150 10.76 -11.55 -10.53
CA ASP A 150 10.13 -12.76 -11.04
C ASP A 150 9.50 -12.54 -12.42
N ASP A 151 8.93 -11.36 -12.69
CA ASP A 151 8.35 -11.03 -14.00
C ASP A 151 9.45 -10.93 -15.06
N TRP A 152 10.58 -10.31 -14.70
CA TRP A 152 11.76 -10.25 -15.56
C TRP A 152 12.33 -11.63 -15.85
N ALA A 153 12.41 -12.51 -14.86
CA ALA A 153 12.93 -13.87 -15.03
C ALA A 153 12.17 -14.64 -16.13
N LEU A 154 10.84 -14.47 -16.20
CA LEU A 154 10.03 -15.06 -17.27
C LEU A 154 10.40 -14.52 -18.65
N LEU A 155 10.64 -13.20 -18.75
CA LEU A 155 11.05 -12.58 -20.00
C LEU A 155 12.46 -13.01 -20.42
N PHE A 156 13.39 -13.16 -19.48
CA PHE A 156 14.74 -13.69 -19.76
C PHE A 156 14.69 -15.12 -20.31
N ASP A 157 13.89 -15.98 -19.66
CA ASP A 157 13.74 -17.38 -20.08
C ASP A 157 13.09 -17.49 -21.45
N PHE A 158 12.13 -16.63 -21.77
CA PHE A 158 11.53 -16.57 -23.10
C PHE A 158 12.55 -16.29 -24.21
N GLY A 159 13.48 -15.35 -24.03
CA GLY A 159 14.52 -15.05 -25.04
C GLY A 159 15.35 -16.26 -25.43
N ARG A 160 15.70 -17.10 -24.46
CA ARG A 160 16.46 -18.34 -24.67
C ARG A 160 15.71 -19.34 -25.56
N THR A 161 14.38 -19.27 -25.58
CA THR A 161 13.55 -20.18 -26.38
C THR A 161 13.50 -19.76 -27.85
N LEU A 162 13.71 -18.48 -28.16
CA LEU A 162 13.71 -17.94 -29.53
C LEU A 162 14.87 -18.46 -30.39
N GLY A 163 15.99 -18.84 -29.76
CA GLY A 163 17.16 -19.40 -30.46
C GLY A 163 17.07 -20.89 -30.78
N THR A 164 15.96 -21.57 -30.44
CA THR A 164 15.83 -23.04 -30.58
C THR A 164 15.05 -23.43 -31.84
N THR A 165 15.45 -24.50 -32.52
CA THR A 165 15.08 -24.81 -33.93
C THR A 165 13.64 -25.29 -34.16
N ASP A 166 12.92 -25.78 -33.15
CA ASP A 166 11.61 -26.41 -33.35
C ASP A 166 10.44 -25.47 -33.03
N ARG A 167 9.60 -25.19 -34.04
CA ARG A 167 8.41 -24.34 -33.94
C ARG A 167 7.42 -24.87 -32.91
N GLU A 168 7.15 -26.17 -32.86
CA GLU A 168 6.20 -26.73 -31.88
C GLU A 168 6.72 -26.53 -30.44
N HIS A 169 8.04 -26.65 -30.28
CA HIS A 169 8.70 -26.37 -29.02
C HIS A 169 8.61 -24.88 -28.65
N GLN A 170 8.86 -23.97 -29.59
CA GLN A 170 8.71 -22.52 -29.39
C GLN A 170 7.28 -22.14 -28.97
N VAL A 171 6.26 -22.66 -29.65
CA VAL A 171 4.85 -22.41 -29.31
C VAL A 171 4.52 -22.93 -27.91
N THR A 172 5.00 -24.13 -27.57
CA THR A 172 4.82 -24.68 -26.22
C THR A 172 5.50 -23.82 -25.15
N ALA A 173 6.71 -23.31 -25.42
CA ALA A 173 7.42 -22.42 -24.52
C ALA A 173 6.72 -21.05 -24.35
N ILE A 174 6.14 -20.51 -25.42
CA ILE A 174 5.31 -19.31 -25.38
C ILE A 174 4.09 -19.53 -24.47
N ARG A 175 3.38 -20.65 -24.63
CA ARG A 175 2.23 -21.00 -23.77
C ARG A 175 2.61 -21.10 -22.30
N GLN A 176 3.74 -21.76 -22.00
CA GLN A 176 4.23 -21.86 -20.62
C GLN A 176 4.57 -20.49 -20.03
N THR A 177 5.21 -19.60 -20.82
CA THR A 177 5.49 -18.23 -20.39
C THR A 177 4.19 -17.46 -20.12
N LEU A 178 3.19 -17.61 -20.98
CA LEU A 178 1.89 -16.98 -20.87
C LEU A 178 1.15 -17.42 -19.60
N GLU A 179 1.11 -18.73 -19.30
CA GLU A 179 0.50 -19.26 -18.07
C GLU A 179 1.18 -18.67 -16.82
N ARG A 180 2.51 -18.57 -16.81
CA ARG A 180 3.27 -17.99 -15.70
C ARG A 180 3.01 -16.49 -15.54
N LEU A 181 2.91 -15.73 -16.63
CA LEU A 181 2.54 -14.31 -16.60
C LEU A 181 1.11 -14.11 -16.06
N GLN A 182 0.17 -14.99 -16.42
CA GLN A 182 -1.19 -14.97 -15.89
C GLN A 182 -1.23 -15.24 -14.37
N LEU A 183 -0.42 -16.20 -13.89
CA LEU A 183 -0.26 -16.45 -12.46
C LEU A 183 0.31 -15.24 -11.72
N GLN A 184 1.35 -14.59 -12.26
CA GLN A 184 1.90 -13.37 -11.68
C GLN A 184 0.91 -12.21 -11.66
N THR A 185 0.14 -12.05 -12.73
CA THR A 185 -0.93 -11.04 -12.81
C THR A 185 -1.99 -11.31 -11.76
N THR A 186 -2.42 -12.56 -11.60
CA THR A 186 -3.39 -12.97 -10.57
C THR A 186 -2.85 -12.64 -9.17
N GLY A 187 -1.62 -13.03 -8.86
CA GLY A 187 -0.97 -12.69 -7.58
C GLY A 187 -0.86 -11.18 -7.35
N ALA A 188 -0.51 -10.40 -8.36
CA ALA A 188 -0.44 -8.93 -8.28
C ALA A 188 -1.83 -8.30 -8.07
N THR A 189 -2.89 -8.86 -8.65
CA THR A 189 -4.27 -8.38 -8.39
C THR A 189 -4.73 -8.68 -6.97
N GLU A 190 -4.35 -9.82 -6.40
CA GLU A 190 -4.63 -10.15 -5.00
C GLU A 190 -3.86 -9.25 -4.05
N GLU A 191 -2.57 -9.02 -4.31
CA GLU A 191 -1.73 -8.07 -3.58
C GLU A 191 -2.37 -6.67 -3.57
N ARG A 192 -2.88 -6.22 -4.73
CA ARG A 192 -3.60 -4.95 -4.84
C ARG A 192 -4.83 -4.91 -3.96
N LYS A 193 -5.69 -5.93 -4.01
CA LYS A 193 -6.91 -6.02 -3.19
C LYS A 193 -6.61 -6.02 -1.70
N LYS A 194 -5.58 -6.77 -1.28
CA LYS A 194 -5.12 -6.83 0.12
C LYS A 194 -4.64 -5.46 0.59
N ASN A 195 -3.84 -4.79 -0.22
CA ASN A 195 -3.28 -3.48 0.12
C ASN A 195 -4.34 -2.38 0.13
N GLU A 196 -5.25 -2.33 -0.84
CA GLU A 196 -6.39 -1.40 -0.82
C GLU A 196 -7.23 -1.58 0.46
N ARG A 197 -7.49 -2.82 0.87
CA ARG A 197 -8.21 -3.12 2.11
C ARG A 197 -7.43 -2.65 3.35
N LEU A 198 -6.12 -2.87 3.41
CA LEU A 198 -5.25 -2.44 4.50
C LEU A 198 -5.23 -0.91 4.65
N TYR A 199 -4.99 -0.18 3.56
CA TYR A 199 -4.98 1.30 3.59
C TYR A 199 -6.33 1.88 4.01
N ARG A 200 -7.44 1.26 3.59
CA ARG A 200 -8.77 1.64 4.07
C ARG A 200 -8.91 1.47 5.58
N TYR A 201 -8.40 0.36 6.14
CA TYR A 201 -8.42 0.15 7.59
C TYR A 201 -7.50 1.12 8.35
N LEU A 202 -6.30 1.39 7.83
CA LEU A 202 -5.38 2.37 8.42
C LEU A 202 -5.98 3.77 8.44
N GLY A 203 -6.69 4.17 7.38
CA GLY A 203 -7.41 5.45 7.34
C GLY A 203 -8.51 5.54 8.40
N VAL A 204 -9.31 4.48 8.57
CA VAL A 204 -10.36 4.43 9.62
C VAL A 204 -9.76 4.44 11.02
N ALA A 205 -8.75 3.61 11.27
CA ALA A 205 -8.07 3.53 12.56
C ALA A 205 -7.35 4.84 12.91
N GLY A 206 -6.68 5.45 11.93
CA GLY A 206 -6.04 6.76 12.05
C GLY A 206 -7.06 7.84 12.38
N GLY A 207 -8.19 7.89 11.66
CA GLY A 207 -9.28 8.82 11.95
C GLY A 207 -9.88 8.64 13.35
N ALA A 208 -10.09 7.40 13.78
CA ALA A 208 -10.60 7.10 15.12
C ALA A 208 -9.62 7.56 16.22
N LEU A 209 -8.32 7.31 16.03
CA LEU A 209 -7.27 7.75 16.97
C LEU A 209 -7.21 9.28 17.07
N VAL A 210 -7.40 9.98 15.95
CA VAL A 210 -7.51 11.44 15.93
C VAL A 210 -8.67 11.90 16.81
N VAL A 211 -9.88 11.35 16.60
CA VAL A 211 -11.06 11.71 17.42
C VAL A 211 -10.80 11.48 18.91
N LEU A 212 -10.17 10.37 19.29
CA LEU A 212 -9.84 10.04 20.69
C LEU A 212 -8.81 10.98 21.34
N ILE A 213 -7.93 11.63 20.58
CA ILE A 213 -6.96 12.60 21.12
C ILE A 213 -7.59 13.98 21.34
N PHE A 214 -8.63 14.29 20.57
CA PHE A 214 -9.33 15.58 20.60
C PHE A 214 -10.49 15.65 21.57
N TYR A 215 -11.15 14.52 21.82
CA TYR A 215 -12.19 14.37 22.82
C TYR A 215 -11.57 13.96 24.16
#